data_AF-A0A1I5X492-F1
#
_entry.id   AF-A0A1I5X492-F1
#
_cell.length_a   1.000
_cell.length_b   1.000
_cell.length_c   1.000
_cell.angle_alpha   90.00
_cell.angle_beta   90.00
_cell.angle_gamma   90.00
#
_symmetry.space_group_name_H-M   'P 1'
#
loop_
_entity.id
_entity.type
_entity.pdbx_description
1 polymer ?
#
loop_
_entity_poly.entity_id
_entity_poly.type
_entity_poly.pdbx_seq_one_letter_code
_entity_poly.pdbx_strand_id
1 'polypeptide(L)'
;MNQDIEMKQPKKFPVGAAVLFAVVSLLAGVYTTLALEKELGSDPEILAIAGTVGVVSSLLFAFIGAGLKYLFTKFPIQWISKETEVYKYDIWSAIFYTNTITVGLNLLVQQFGFQGNFIFSILISILTAGLFLFFYFSGEEKNKPVKKAAIIVQIVFLILNIILSVAALSFVNSVGV
;
A
#
# COMPACT_ATOMS: atom_id res chain seq x y z
N MET A 1 38.06 -18.31 19.57
CA MET A 1 36.65 -18.75 19.45
C MET A 1 36.13 -18.18 18.15
N ASN A 2 36.12 -18.98 17.08
CA ASN A 2 35.50 -18.58 15.82
C ASN A 2 34.01 -18.49 16.08
N GLN A 3 33.47 -17.27 16.08
CA GLN A 3 32.03 -17.11 15.94
C GLN A 3 31.72 -17.53 14.52
N ASP A 4 31.09 -18.70 14.38
CA ASP A 4 30.39 -19.08 13.17
C ASP A 4 29.47 -17.93 12.83
N ILE A 5 29.87 -17.15 11.83
CA ILE A 5 28.99 -16.19 11.17
C ILE A 5 27.92 -17.07 10.55
N GLU A 6 26.81 -17.26 11.25
CA GLU A 6 25.58 -17.79 10.66
C GLU A 6 25.31 -16.93 9.43
N MET A 7 25.67 -17.47 8.27
CA MET A 7 25.34 -16.87 6.99
C MET A 7 23.82 -16.91 6.91
N LYS A 8 23.17 -15.82 7.38
CA LYS A 8 21.74 -15.59 7.20
C LYS A 8 21.44 -15.85 5.74
N GLN A 9 20.69 -16.93 5.48
CA GLN A 9 20.36 -17.28 4.10
C GLN A 9 19.71 -16.07 3.44
N PRO A 10 20.09 -15.72 2.21
CA PRO A 10 19.51 -14.58 1.53
C PRO A 10 18.01 -14.78 1.45
N LYS A 11 17.25 -13.90 2.12
CA LYS A 11 15.79 -13.92 2.08
C LYS A 11 15.34 -13.94 0.63
N LYS A 12 14.31 -14.74 0.33
CA LYS A 12 13.68 -14.77 -0.99
C LYS A 12 12.56 -13.73 -1.06
N PHE A 13 12.12 -13.45 -2.28
CA PHE A 13 10.95 -12.61 -2.51
C PHE A 13 9.73 -13.18 -1.77
N PRO A 14 8.91 -12.35 -1.10
CA PRO A 14 7.80 -12.80 -0.27
C PRO A 14 6.59 -13.19 -1.12
N VAL A 15 6.68 -14.32 -1.83
CA VAL A 15 5.65 -14.81 -2.76
C VAL A 15 4.28 -14.94 -2.09
N GLY A 16 4.23 -15.46 -0.86
CA GLY A 16 2.97 -15.60 -0.12
C GLY A 16 2.25 -14.26 0.10
N ALA A 17 2.98 -13.22 0.50
CA ALA A 17 2.43 -11.88 0.68
C ALA A 17 1.99 -11.27 -0.66
N ALA A 18 2.76 -11.48 -1.73
CA ALA A 18 2.42 -11.02 -3.08
C ALA A 18 1.15 -11.68 -3.62
N VAL A 19 0.98 -13.00 -3.41
CA VAL A 19 -0.23 -13.75 -3.81
C VAL A 19 -1.43 -13.25 -3.01
N LEU A 20 -1.30 -13.09 -1.69
CA LEU A 20 -2.37 -12.55 -0.86
C LEU A 20 -2.80 -11.16 -1.36
N PHE A 21 -1.83 -10.28 -1.62
CA PHE A 21 -2.09 -8.95 -2.17
C PHE A 21 -2.84 -9.02 -3.51
N ALA A 22 -2.37 -9.88 -4.43
CA ALA A 22 -3.03 -10.06 -5.73
C ALA A 22 -4.47 -10.55 -5.59
N VAL A 23 -4.71 -11.55 -4.73
CA VAL A 23 -6.07 -12.09 -4.50
C VAL A 23 -6.99 -11.03 -3.92
N VAL A 24 -6.54 -10.28 -2.91
CA VAL A 24 -7.36 -9.21 -2.32
C VAL A 24 -7.62 -8.08 -3.31
N SER A 25 -6.63 -7.67 -4.12
CA SER A 25 -6.83 -6.67 -5.17
C SER A 25 -7.80 -7.14 -6.25
N LEU A 26 -7.75 -8.41 -6.64
CA LEU A 26 -8.70 -9.01 -7.58
C LEU A 26 -10.12 -9.00 -7.00
N LEU A 27 -10.30 -9.46 -5.76
CA LEU A 27 -11.60 -9.46 -5.10
C LEU A 27 -12.16 -8.04 -4.94
N ALA A 28 -11.31 -7.06 -4.61
CA ALA A 28 -11.70 -5.67 -4.56
C ALA A 28 -12.16 -5.15 -5.94
N GLY A 29 -11.44 -5.50 -7.01
CA GLY A 29 -11.83 -5.16 -8.38
C GLY A 29 -13.19 -5.76 -8.75
N VAL A 30 -13.40 -7.05 -8.49
CA VAL A 30 -14.68 -7.73 -8.73
C VAL A 30 -15.80 -7.06 -7.94
N TYR A 31 -15.57 -6.75 -6.66
CA TYR A 31 -16.55 -6.05 -5.83
C TYR A 31 -16.95 -4.69 -6.41
N THR A 32 -15.97 -3.89 -6.85
CA THR A 32 -16.25 -2.58 -7.46
C THR A 32 -17.00 -2.70 -8.78
N THR A 33 -16.71 -3.71 -9.60
CA THR A 33 -17.45 -3.99 -10.84
C THR A 33 -18.91 -4.36 -10.55
N LEU A 34 -19.17 -5.21 -9.56
CA LEU A 34 -20.53 -5.57 -9.15
C LEU A 34 -21.30 -4.38 -8.57
N ALA A 35 -20.61 -3.44 -7.93
CA ALA A 35 -21.22 -2.19 -7.49
C ALA A 35 -21.62 -1.31 -8.69
N LEU A 36 -20.77 -1.22 -9.71
CA LEU A 36 -21.04 -0.49 -10.97
C LEU A 36 -22.19 -1.09 -11.78
N GLU A 37 -22.40 -2.41 -11.72
CA GLU A 37 -23.54 -3.08 -12.35
C GLU A 37 -24.89 -2.51 -11.90
N LYS A 38 -24.99 -2.13 -10.62
CA LYS A 38 -26.21 -1.49 -10.08
C LYS A 38 -26.47 -0.10 -10.65
N GLU A 39 -25.44 0.59 -11.15
CA GLU A 39 -25.53 1.95 -11.67
C GLU A 39 -25.64 2.01 -13.21
N LEU A 40 -25.00 1.08 -13.93
CA LEU A 40 -24.91 1.09 -15.40
C LEU A 40 -25.99 0.24 -16.10
N GLY A 41 -26.77 -0.54 -15.36
CA GLY A 41 -27.78 -1.45 -15.90
C GLY A 41 -27.20 -2.81 -16.33
N SER A 42 -28.09 -3.77 -16.56
CA SER A 42 -27.75 -5.19 -16.68
C SER A 42 -27.39 -5.66 -18.09
N ASP A 43 -26.81 -4.80 -18.95
CA ASP A 43 -26.34 -5.23 -20.27
C ASP A 43 -25.14 -6.18 -20.10
N PRO A 44 -25.30 -7.49 -20.39
CA PRO A 44 -24.28 -8.49 -20.09
C PRO A 44 -22.99 -8.28 -20.88
N GLU A 45 -23.04 -7.65 -22.05
CA GLU A 45 -21.86 -7.41 -22.90
C GLU A 45 -21.04 -6.23 -22.35
N ILE A 46 -21.71 -5.14 -21.98
CA ILE A 46 -21.07 -3.98 -21.36
C ILE A 46 -20.48 -4.36 -19.98
N LEU A 47 -21.20 -5.17 -19.19
CA LEU A 47 -20.73 -5.65 -17.90
C LEU A 47 -19.53 -6.58 -18.00
N ALA A 48 -19.50 -7.47 -18.99
CA ALA A 48 -18.36 -8.35 -19.21
C ALA A 48 -17.10 -7.56 -19.58
N ILE A 49 -17.23 -6.55 -20.45
CA ILE A 49 -16.11 -5.70 -20.87
C ILE A 49 -15.67 -4.80 -19.70
N ALA A 50 -16.60 -4.10 -19.05
CA ALA A 50 -16.31 -3.22 -17.92
C ALA A 50 -15.69 -3.99 -16.75
N GLY A 51 -16.17 -5.21 -16.48
CA GLY A 51 -15.62 -6.09 -15.46
C GLY A 51 -14.22 -6.56 -15.77
N THR A 52 -13.98 -7.02 -17.00
CA THR A 52 -12.65 -7.48 -17.40
C THR A 52 -11.64 -6.34 -17.36
N VAL A 53 -11.97 -5.19 -17.95
CA VAL A 53 -11.09 -4.01 -17.97
C VAL A 53 -10.87 -3.48 -16.55
N GLY A 54 -11.92 -3.39 -15.73
CA GLY A 54 -11.85 -2.93 -14.34
C GLY A 54 -10.95 -3.81 -13.47
N VAL A 55 -11.12 -5.14 -13.53
CA VAL A 55 -10.31 -6.08 -12.76
C VAL A 55 -8.85 -6.07 -13.21
N VAL A 56 -8.59 -6.08 -14.52
CA VAL A 56 -7.22 -6.07 -15.07
C VAL A 56 -6.51 -4.77 -14.74
N SER A 57 -7.17 -3.62 -14.96
CA SER A 57 -6.59 -2.31 -14.64
C SER A 57 -6.34 -2.15 -13.14
N SER A 58 -7.27 -2.57 -12.28
CA SER A 58 -7.10 -2.58 -10.82
C SER A 58 -5.83 -3.34 -10.42
N LEU A 59 -5.63 -4.55 -10.95
CA LEU A 59 -4.45 -5.34 -10.64
C LEU A 59 -3.15 -4.68 -11.14
N LEU A 60 -3.15 -4.16 -12.37
CA LEU A 60 -2.00 -3.45 -12.94
C LEU A 60 -1.62 -2.22 -12.10
N PHE A 61 -2.58 -1.35 -11.79
CA PHE A 61 -2.34 -0.16 -10.98
C PHE A 61 -1.93 -0.52 -9.54
N ALA A 62 -2.45 -1.62 -8.99
CA ALA A 62 -2.06 -2.10 -7.67
C ALA A 62 -0.58 -2.51 -7.63
N PHE A 63 -0.09 -3.26 -8.63
CA PHE A 63 1.32 -3.66 -8.72
C PHE A 63 2.26 -2.51 -9.08
N ILE A 64 1.85 -1.63 -10.00
CA ILE A 64 2.61 -0.41 -10.34
C ILE A 64 2.74 0.47 -9.08
N GLY A 65 1.63 0.68 -8.36
CA GLY A 65 1.61 1.42 -7.11
C GLY A 65 2.50 0.80 -6.04
N ALA A 66 2.49 -0.52 -5.88
CA ALA A 66 3.39 -1.24 -4.99
C ALA A 66 4.86 -1.05 -5.38
N GLY A 67 5.18 -1.11 -6.68
CA GLY A 67 6.53 -0.86 -7.20
C GLY A 67 7.01 0.55 -6.93
N LEU A 68 6.18 1.57 -7.16
CA LEU A 68 6.49 2.96 -6.83
C LEU A 68 6.72 3.12 -5.32
N LYS A 69 5.82 2.60 -4.48
CA LYS A 69 5.99 2.62 -3.01
C LYS A 69 7.31 1.97 -2.59
N TYR A 70 7.72 0.90 -3.24
CA TYR A 70 9.00 0.25 -2.97
C TYR A 70 10.19 1.17 -3.28
N LEU A 71 10.22 1.82 -4.45
CA LEU A 71 11.29 2.75 -4.82
C LEU A 71 11.36 3.94 -3.86
N PHE A 72 10.20 4.56 -3.60
CA PHE A 72 10.07 5.70 -2.69
C PHE A 72 10.31 5.35 -1.23
N THR A 73 10.23 4.08 -0.84
CA THR A 73 10.62 3.66 0.50
C THR A 73 12.10 3.30 0.56
N LYS A 74 12.57 2.45 -0.35
CA LYS A 74 13.93 1.91 -0.32
C LYS A 74 14.99 3.00 -0.46
N PHE A 75 14.90 3.84 -1.48
CA PHE A 75 15.97 4.79 -1.77
C PHE A 75 16.14 5.86 -0.69
N PRO A 76 15.08 6.48 -0.16
CA PRO A 76 15.20 7.40 0.96
C PRO A 76 15.74 6.74 2.23
N ILE A 77 15.32 5.51 2.55
CA ILE A 77 15.89 4.78 3.70
C ILE A 77 17.39 4.55 3.49
N GLN A 78 17.80 4.11 2.31
CA GLN A 78 19.20 3.86 1.97
C GLN A 78 20.03 5.14 2.06
N TRP A 79 19.49 6.24 1.54
CA TRP A 79 20.15 7.55 1.56
C TRP A 79 20.31 8.10 2.98
N ILE A 80 19.26 8.06 3.81
CA ILE A 80 19.28 8.58 5.18
C ILE A 80 20.15 7.70 6.10
N SER A 81 20.05 6.38 5.97
CA SER A 81 20.81 5.46 6.82
C SER A 81 22.28 5.34 6.42
N LYS A 82 22.62 5.70 5.17
CA LYS A 82 23.94 5.50 4.55
C LYS A 82 24.38 4.03 4.47
N GLU A 83 23.45 3.10 4.69
CA GLU A 83 23.67 1.65 4.60
C GLU A 83 23.40 1.17 3.18
N THR A 84 24.15 0.17 2.71
CA THR A 84 23.90 -0.46 1.40
C THR A 84 22.78 -1.49 1.47
N GLU A 85 22.63 -2.15 2.62
CA GLU A 85 21.63 -3.19 2.85
C GLU A 85 20.41 -2.65 3.63
N VAL A 86 19.33 -2.41 2.90
CA VAL A 86 18.04 -1.95 3.43
C VAL A 86 16.95 -3.02 3.34
N TYR A 87 17.32 -4.29 3.50
CA TYR A 87 16.38 -5.42 3.68
C TYR A 87 15.24 -5.44 2.64
N LYS A 88 15.61 -5.42 1.34
CA LYS A 88 14.68 -5.22 0.21
C LYS A 88 13.42 -6.10 0.25
N TYR A 89 13.55 -7.36 0.68
CA TYR A 89 12.41 -8.29 0.73
C TYR A 89 11.49 -8.05 1.94
N ASP A 90 12.01 -7.49 3.03
CA ASP A 90 11.18 -7.03 4.15
C ASP A 90 10.38 -5.78 3.75
N ILE A 91 10.95 -4.89 2.93
CA ILE A 91 10.19 -3.76 2.35
C ILE A 91 9.04 -4.29 1.48
N TRP A 92 9.31 -5.23 0.56
CA TRP A 92 8.26 -5.84 -0.26
C TRP A 92 7.17 -6.52 0.58
N SER A 93 7.57 -7.28 1.60
CA SER A 93 6.64 -7.96 2.50
C SER A 93 5.75 -6.94 3.23
N ALA A 94 6.36 -5.87 3.75
CA ALA A 94 5.62 -4.81 4.43
C ALA A 94 4.65 -4.10 3.48
N ILE A 95 5.05 -3.80 2.24
CA ILE A 95 4.16 -3.18 1.23
C ILE A 95 2.96 -4.09 0.93
N PHE A 96 3.18 -5.38 0.68
CA PHE A 96 2.10 -6.29 0.33
C PHE A 96 1.10 -6.47 1.46
N TYR A 97 1.56 -6.74 2.69
CA TYR A 97 0.65 -6.90 3.83
C TYR A 97 -0.09 -5.60 4.16
N THR A 98 0.62 -4.47 4.16
CA THR A 98 0.01 -3.17 4.44
C THR A 98 -1.04 -2.83 3.38
N ASN A 99 -0.70 -2.93 2.09
CA ASN A 99 -1.65 -2.64 1.03
C ASN A 99 -2.87 -3.58 1.06
N THR A 100 -2.68 -4.86 1.38
CA THR A 100 -3.78 -5.82 1.54
C THR A 100 -4.78 -5.34 2.58
N ILE A 101 -4.28 -4.96 3.77
CA ILE A 101 -5.12 -4.46 4.86
C ILE A 101 -5.76 -3.12 4.46
N THR A 102 -5.01 -2.20 3.88
CA THR A 102 -5.52 -0.89 3.44
C THR A 102 -6.62 -1.03 2.39
N VAL A 103 -6.51 -1.96 1.44
CA VAL A 103 -7.59 -2.25 0.47
C VAL A 103 -8.85 -2.71 1.21
N GLY A 104 -8.73 -3.65 2.15
CA GLY A 104 -9.86 -4.10 2.96
C GLY A 104 -10.50 -2.97 3.77
N LEU A 105 -9.69 -2.12 4.41
CA LEU A 105 -10.17 -0.96 5.16
C LEU A 105 -10.90 0.05 4.27
N ASN A 106 -10.38 0.33 3.07
CA ASN A 106 -11.03 1.23 2.12
C ASN A 106 -12.37 0.70 1.64
N LEU A 107 -12.49 -0.61 1.39
CA LEU A 107 -13.78 -1.23 1.04
C LEU A 107 -14.80 -1.12 2.18
N LEU A 108 -14.36 -1.29 3.44
CA LEU A 108 -15.23 -1.08 4.60
C LEU A 108 -15.68 0.39 4.71
N VAL A 109 -14.76 1.34 4.55
CA VAL A 109 -15.09 2.78 4.55
C VAL A 109 -16.09 3.13 3.46
N GLN A 110 -15.93 2.57 2.26
CA GLN A 110 -16.89 2.72 1.18
C GLN A 110 -18.26 2.13 1.56
N GLN A 111 -18.29 0.91 2.10
CA GLN A 111 -19.54 0.22 2.48
C GLN A 111 -20.33 0.95 3.57
N PHE A 112 -19.65 1.61 4.52
CA PHE A 112 -20.30 2.39 5.58
C PHE A 112 -20.62 3.84 5.17
N GLY A 113 -20.33 4.23 3.92
CA GLY A 113 -20.61 5.59 3.45
C GLY A 113 -19.70 6.66 4.07
N PHE A 114 -18.52 6.28 4.59
CA PHE A 114 -17.52 7.21 5.10
C PHE A 114 -16.54 7.70 4.03
N GLN A 115 -16.80 7.37 2.76
CA GLN A 115 -16.00 7.82 1.63
C GLN A 115 -16.05 9.36 1.56
N GLY A 116 -14.88 10.00 1.47
CA GLY A 116 -14.76 11.47 1.51
C GLY A 116 -14.69 12.07 2.92
N ASN A 117 -14.86 11.28 3.99
CA ASN A 117 -14.64 11.78 5.34
C ASN A 117 -13.14 11.96 5.63
N PHE A 118 -12.74 13.21 5.81
CA PHE A 118 -11.35 13.60 6.04
C PHE A 118 -10.72 12.94 7.28
N ILE A 119 -11.48 12.80 8.38
CA ILE A 119 -10.99 12.20 9.62
C ILE A 119 -10.68 10.71 9.40
N PHE A 120 -11.58 9.98 8.75
CA PHE A 120 -11.35 8.57 8.43
C PHE A 120 -10.17 8.37 7.48
N SER A 121 -10.00 9.26 6.50
CA SER A 121 -8.83 9.24 5.60
C SER A 121 -7.50 9.42 6.35
N ILE A 122 -7.45 10.34 7.31
CA ILE A 122 -6.28 10.51 8.19
C ILE A 122 -6.03 9.25 9.02
N LEU A 123 -7.07 8.69 9.64
CA LEU A 123 -6.93 7.48 10.46
C LEU A 123 -6.39 6.30 9.64
N ILE A 124 -6.93 6.07 8.44
CA ILE A 124 -6.42 5.03 7.54
C ILE A 124 -4.95 5.31 7.18
N SER A 125 -4.59 6.57 6.94
CA SER A 125 -3.20 6.93 6.61
C SER A 125 -2.24 6.65 7.77
N ILE A 126 -2.62 7.01 9.00
CA ILE A 126 -1.84 6.73 10.21
C ILE A 126 -1.70 5.21 10.40
N LEU A 127 -2.80 4.47 10.30
CA LEU A 127 -2.80 3.01 10.42
C LEU A 127 -1.93 2.35 9.35
N THR A 128 -2.02 2.82 8.11
CA THR A 128 -1.21 2.32 6.98
C THR A 128 0.28 2.52 7.26
N ALA A 129 0.70 3.70 7.71
CA ALA A 129 2.09 3.97 8.07
C ALA A 129 2.56 3.11 9.26
N GLY A 130 1.72 2.95 10.28
CA GLY A 130 1.99 2.11 11.44
C GLY A 130 2.13 0.63 11.09
N LEU A 131 1.21 0.10 10.27
CA LEU A 131 1.24 -1.28 9.77
C LEU A 131 2.49 -1.52 8.92
N PHE A 132 2.87 -0.56 8.08
CA PHE A 132 4.10 -0.67 7.30
C PHE A 132 5.32 -0.84 8.23
N LEU A 133 5.47 0.04 9.24
CA LEU A 133 6.58 -0.05 10.19
C LEU A 133 6.54 -1.37 10.98
N PHE A 134 5.35 -1.79 11.41
CA PHE A 134 5.16 -3.05 12.12
C PHE A 134 5.63 -4.25 11.29
N PHE A 135 5.14 -4.40 10.06
CA PHE A 135 5.57 -5.50 9.19
C PHE A 135 7.03 -5.40 8.79
N TYR A 136 7.52 -4.19 8.50
CA TYR A 136 8.91 -3.98 8.16
C TYR A 136 9.83 -4.40 9.31
N PHE A 137 9.50 -4.07 10.56
CA PHE A 137 10.31 -4.43 11.73
C PHE A 137 10.08 -5.86 12.24
N SER A 138 8.97 -6.52 11.91
CA SER A 138 8.68 -7.91 12.29
C SER A 138 9.61 -8.95 11.65
N GLY A 139 10.30 -8.57 10.57
CA GLY A 139 11.25 -9.43 9.87
C GLY A 139 12.58 -9.56 10.62
N GLU A 140 13.67 -9.32 9.91
CA GLU A 140 14.99 -9.43 10.54
C GLU A 140 15.28 -8.25 11.46
N GLU A 141 16.12 -8.49 12.47
CA GLU A 141 16.67 -7.41 13.28
C GLU A 141 17.50 -6.48 12.40
N LYS A 142 17.02 -5.24 12.31
CA LYS A 142 17.61 -4.17 11.51
C LYS A 142 18.55 -3.30 12.33
N ASN A 143 19.61 -2.84 11.70
CA ASN A 143 20.51 -1.84 12.25
C ASN A 143 19.73 -0.60 12.73
N LYS A 144 20.14 -0.04 13.87
CA LYS A 144 19.56 1.20 14.43
C LYS A 144 19.43 2.36 13.40
N PRO A 145 20.44 2.67 12.57
CA PRO A 145 20.29 3.71 11.54
C PRO A 145 19.19 3.41 10.53
N VAL A 146 19.03 2.15 10.09
CA VAL A 146 17.96 1.74 9.16
C VAL A 146 16.58 1.87 9.80
N LYS A 147 16.43 1.47 11.07
CA LYS A 147 15.17 1.64 11.82
C LYS A 147 14.77 3.11 11.91
N LYS A 148 15.70 3.99 12.28
CA LYS A 148 15.47 5.45 12.35
C LYS A 148 15.09 6.01 10.98
N ALA A 149 15.83 5.66 9.93
CA ALA A 149 15.55 6.11 8.57
C ALA A 149 14.16 5.68 8.09
N ALA A 150 13.77 4.42 8.34
CA ALA A 150 12.44 3.92 7.99
C ALA A 150 11.32 4.70 8.69
N ILE A 151 11.46 4.98 9.99
CA ILE A 151 10.49 5.79 10.75
C ILE A 151 10.37 7.19 10.15
N ILE A 152 11.50 7.85 9.87
CA ILE A 152 11.51 9.19 9.27
C ILE A 152 10.79 9.19 7.93
N VAL A 153 11.10 8.23 7.05
CA VAL A 153 10.48 8.12 5.72
C VAL A 153 8.96 7.94 5.83
N GLN A 154 8.49 7.09 6.73
CA GLN A 154 7.05 6.88 6.93
C GLN A 154 6.34 8.10 7.50
N ILE A 155 6.97 8.83 8.43
CA ILE A 155 6.42 10.09 8.96
C ILE A 155 6.34 11.15 7.85
N VAL A 156 7.38 11.28 7.03
CA VAL A 156 7.38 12.22 5.90
C VAL A 156 6.28 11.87 4.91
N PHE A 157 6.09 10.59 4.57
CA PHE A 157 4.99 10.19 3.69
C PHE A 157 3.62 10.41 4.29
N LEU A 158 3.45 10.17 5.60
CA LEU A 158 2.21 10.48 6.29
C LEU A 158 1.87 11.97 6.18
N ILE A 159 2.85 12.85 6.48
CA ILE A 159 2.66 14.30 6.39
C ILE A 159 2.35 14.73 4.95
N LEU A 160 3.11 14.24 3.96
CA LEU A 160 2.86 14.55 2.56
C LEU A 160 1.47 14.10 2.12
N ASN A 161 1.03 12.91 2.53
CA ASN A 161 -0.30 12.41 2.19
C ASN A 161 -1.42 13.29 2.79
N ILE A 162 -1.25 13.74 4.04
CA ILE A 162 -2.20 14.65 4.68
C ILE A 162 -2.25 15.99 3.94
N ILE A 163 -1.09 16.57 3.60
CA ILE A 163 -1.01 17.85 2.86
C ILE A 163 -1.69 17.72 1.49
N LEU A 164 -1.38 16.65 0.74
CA LEU A 164 -1.99 16.41 -0.56
C LEU A 164 -3.50 16.18 -0.47
N SER A 165 -3.96 15.50 0.58
CA SER A 165 -5.40 15.28 0.82
C SER A 165 -6.13 16.59 1.09
N VAL A 166 -5.54 17.49 1.89
CA VAL A 166 -6.08 18.83 2.16
C VAL A 166 -6.07 19.66 0.87
N ALA A 167 -4.97 19.68 0.14
CA ALA A 167 -4.85 20.44 -1.11
C ALA A 167 -5.86 19.97 -2.16
N ALA A 168 -6.06 18.66 -2.30
CA ALA A 168 -7.06 18.08 -3.19
C ALA A 168 -8.49 18.52 -2.80
N LEU A 169 -8.82 18.45 -1.50
CA LEU A 169 -10.13 18.90 -1.01
C LEU A 169 -10.34 20.41 -1.25
N SER A 170 -9.35 21.24 -0.97
CA SER A 170 -9.41 22.68 -1.25
C SER A 170 -9.56 22.98 -2.74
N PHE A 171 -8.88 22.23 -3.60
CA PHE A 171 -9.00 22.38 -5.05
C PHE A 171 -10.40 22.02 -5.52
N VAL A 172 -10.95 20.87 -5.13
CA VAL A 172 -12.31 20.44 -5.47
C VAL A 172 -13.34 21.50 -5.05
N ASN A 173 -13.25 21.99 -3.80
CA ASN A 173 -14.11 23.07 -3.31
C ASN A 173 -13.95 24.38 -4.12
N SER A 174 -12.76 24.67 -4.64
CA SER A 174 -12.51 25.90 -5.42
C SER A 174 -13.07 25.85 -6.84
N VAL A 175 -13.19 24.64 -7.43
CA VAL A 175 -13.75 24.45 -8.78
C VAL A 175 -15.27 24.19 -8.77
N GLY A 176 -15.91 24.20 -7.59
CA GLY A 176 -17.36 24.09 -7.45
C GLY A 176 -17.93 22.71 -7.79
N VAL A 177 -17.10 21.66 -7.69
CA VAL A 177 -17.48 20.25 -7.83
C VAL A 177 -17.61 19.62 -6.46
#